data_AF-A0A7S2UR04-F1
#
_entry.id   AF-A0A7S2UR04-F1
#
_cell.length_a   1.000
_cell.length_b   1.000
_cell.length_c   1.000
_cell.angle_alpha   90.00
_cell.angle_beta   90.00
_cell.angle_gamma   90.00
#
_symmetry.space_group_name_H-M   'P 1'
#
loop_
_entity.id
_entity.type
_entity.pdbx_description
1 polymer ?
#
loop_
_entity_poly.entity_id
_entity_poly.type
_entity_poly.pdbx_seq_one_letter_code
_entity_poly.pdbx_strand_id
1 'polypeptide(L)'
;ISATLLTTPMPISFTMMTRLFRLAIIATVVQVGFSQNEDEMPGMGGMPGMGGAPCPKFRCSGGYVPVQKSRAKFVSMGCSSMGGGMMMMAGGGDDGGGEKYDSCCDQWHACYQTCGVSKELCDDAFKSCSAGMCLGDDQCKKDADLKIMMLGFGGCQLFDKGQYSACDCSPKDKVEEKRSTALRAFYKKYAPDSIDKAAGLAKKADTTAKMAGVIRKLLAKYPSA
;
A
#
# COMPACT_ATOMS: atom_id res chain seq x y z
N ILE A 1 8.87 60.06 -26.36
CA ILE A 1 8.09 60.49 -27.56
C ILE A 1 7.92 59.21 -28.39
N SER A 2 6.78 58.51 -28.51
CA SER A 2 5.37 58.86 -28.45
C SER A 2 4.54 57.75 -27.77
N ALA A 3 3.40 58.17 -27.22
CA ALA A 3 2.32 57.37 -26.65
C ALA A 3 1.34 56.85 -27.72
N THR A 4 0.22 56.24 -27.27
CA THR A 4 -1.09 55.97 -27.94
C THR A 4 -1.34 54.47 -28.20
N LEU A 5 -2.50 53.82 -27.97
CA LEU A 5 -3.70 53.97 -27.11
C LEU A 5 -4.54 52.67 -27.35
N LEU A 6 -5.31 52.27 -26.33
CA LEU A 6 -6.53 51.41 -26.28
C LEU A 6 -7.04 50.66 -27.54
N THR A 7 -7.58 49.45 -27.34
CA THR A 7 -9.02 49.14 -27.53
C THR A 7 -9.37 47.70 -27.13
N THR A 8 -10.43 47.56 -26.33
CA THR A 8 -11.20 46.33 -26.05
C THR A 8 -12.26 46.08 -27.14
N PRO A 9 -12.71 44.83 -27.32
CA PRO A 9 -14.15 44.59 -27.44
C PRO A 9 -14.69 43.36 -26.69
N MET A 10 -15.72 43.57 -25.86
CA MET A 10 -16.92 42.70 -25.76
C MET A 10 -17.93 43.14 -26.84
N PRO A 11 -19.09 42.50 -27.13
CA PRO A 11 -19.83 41.39 -26.49
C PRO A 11 -20.25 40.29 -27.51
N ILE A 12 -20.97 39.20 -27.16
CA ILE A 12 -22.43 39.08 -27.34
C ILE A 12 -22.93 37.77 -26.70
N SER A 13 -24.01 37.95 -25.96
CA SER A 13 -24.97 37.00 -25.40
C SER A 13 -25.38 35.86 -26.35
N PHE A 14 -25.34 34.62 -25.88
CA PHE A 14 -26.25 33.56 -26.34
C PHE A 14 -27.11 33.09 -25.17
N THR A 15 -28.38 33.48 -25.26
CA THR A 15 -29.44 33.23 -24.31
C THR A 15 -29.96 31.80 -24.45
N MET A 16 -30.24 31.19 -23.30
CA MET A 16 -31.40 30.33 -23.02
C MET A 16 -31.51 28.91 -23.59
N MET A 17 -32.04 28.06 -22.69
CA MET A 17 -32.84 26.85 -22.93
C MET A 17 -32.10 25.56 -23.29
N THR A 18 -31.55 24.89 -22.27
CA THR A 18 -31.89 23.47 -22.09
C THR A 18 -31.89 23.06 -20.61
N ARG A 19 -33.11 23.08 -20.06
CA ARG A 19 -33.70 22.05 -19.20
C ARG A 19 -32.80 21.45 -18.11
N LEU A 20 -33.07 21.89 -16.87
CA LEU A 20 -33.61 21.01 -15.82
C LEU A 20 -33.18 19.52 -15.91
N PHE A 21 -31.92 19.24 -15.55
CA PHE A 21 -31.61 17.98 -14.88
C PHE A 21 -31.28 18.30 -13.43
N ARG A 22 -32.35 18.37 -12.62
CA ARG A 22 -32.28 18.07 -11.20
C ARG A 22 -31.85 16.61 -11.07
N LEU A 23 -30.56 16.37 -10.95
CA LEU A 23 -30.06 15.21 -10.24
C LEU A 23 -29.29 15.74 -9.05
N ALA A 24 -29.94 15.65 -7.90
CA ALA A 24 -29.30 15.71 -6.61
C ALA A 24 -28.17 14.68 -6.62
N ILE A 25 -26.92 15.12 -6.81
CA ILE A 25 -25.77 14.32 -6.45
C ILE A 25 -25.79 14.34 -4.93
N ILE A 26 -26.39 13.27 -4.41
CA ILE A 26 -26.32 12.84 -3.03
C ILE A 26 -24.86 13.02 -2.61
N ALA A 27 -24.64 13.96 -1.68
CA ALA A 27 -23.44 13.97 -0.88
C ALA A 27 -23.47 12.68 -0.04
N THR A 28 -23.09 11.57 -0.66
CA THR A 28 -22.62 10.40 0.06
C THR A 28 -21.34 10.85 0.72
N VAL A 29 -21.50 11.45 1.89
CA VAL A 29 -20.55 11.34 2.98
C VAL A 29 -20.31 9.84 3.11
N VAL A 30 -19.29 9.33 2.42
CA VAL A 30 -18.71 8.06 2.76
C VAL A 30 -18.08 8.32 4.12
N GLN A 31 -18.89 8.13 5.17
CA GLN A 31 -18.40 7.73 6.48
C GLN A 31 -17.64 6.44 6.23
N VAL A 32 -16.37 6.57 5.85
CA VAL A 32 -15.42 5.49 5.99
C VAL A 32 -15.28 5.33 7.49
N GLY A 33 -16.17 4.55 8.08
CA GLY A 33 -16.01 4.04 9.43
C GLY A 33 -14.62 3.45 9.48
N PHE A 34 -13.78 4.01 10.34
CA PHE A 34 -12.64 3.28 10.85
C PHE A 34 -13.25 2.17 11.72
N SER A 35 -13.67 1.06 11.10
CA SER A 35 -13.83 -0.19 11.83
C SER A 35 -12.44 -0.51 12.36
N GLN A 36 -12.27 -0.25 13.66
CA GLN A 36 -11.24 -0.86 14.49
C GLN A 36 -11.61 -2.32 14.67
N ASN A 37 -11.62 -3.07 13.58
CA ASN A 37 -11.61 -4.50 13.64
C ASN A 37 -10.13 -4.89 13.52
N GLU A 38 -9.43 -4.78 14.64
CA GLU A 38 -8.46 -5.80 15.02
C GLU A 38 -9.25 -7.07 15.40
N ASP A 39 -10.10 -7.53 14.48
CA ASP A 39 -10.50 -8.92 14.50
C ASP A 39 -9.21 -9.64 14.15
N GLU A 40 -8.57 -10.18 15.18
CA GLU A 40 -7.73 -11.36 15.05
C GLU A 40 -8.45 -12.29 14.08
N MET A 41 -8.07 -12.23 12.79
CA MET A 41 -8.55 -13.23 11.85
C MET A 41 -8.07 -14.55 12.44
N PRO A 42 -8.98 -15.50 12.77
CA PRO A 42 -8.57 -16.79 13.28
C PRO A 42 -7.67 -17.40 12.22
N GLY A 43 -6.36 -17.41 12.53
CA GLY A 43 -5.34 -17.93 11.64
C GLY A 43 -5.73 -19.35 11.27
N MET A 44 -6.12 -19.53 10.02
CA MET A 44 -6.36 -20.86 9.47
C MET A 44 -5.02 -21.59 9.46
N GLY A 45 -4.77 -22.30 10.57
CA GLY A 45 -3.87 -23.43 10.71
C GLY A 45 -2.54 -23.29 9.98
N GLY A 46 -1.56 -22.66 10.64
CA GLY A 46 -0.18 -23.04 10.42
C GLY A 46 -0.07 -24.55 10.62
N MET A 47 0.22 -25.27 9.53
CA MET A 47 0.46 -26.71 9.56
C MET A 47 1.56 -26.98 10.61
N PRO A 48 1.31 -27.82 11.64
CA PRO A 48 2.29 -28.04 12.71
C PRO A 48 3.59 -28.60 12.13
N GLY A 49 4.69 -27.86 12.27
CA GLY A 49 6.04 -28.34 11.91
C GLY A 49 6.71 -27.69 10.69
N MET A 50 6.09 -26.72 10.01
CA MET A 50 6.73 -25.96 8.91
C MET A 50 6.88 -24.46 9.14
N GLY A 51 6.34 -23.92 10.24
CA GLY A 51 6.45 -22.48 10.57
C GLY A 51 7.76 -22.19 11.30
N GLY A 52 8.67 -21.46 10.66
CA GLY A 52 9.77 -20.80 11.35
C GLY A 52 9.27 -19.87 12.47
N ALA A 53 10.15 -19.47 13.38
CA ALA A 53 9.79 -18.52 14.43
C ALA A 53 9.15 -17.24 13.82
N PRO A 54 8.10 -16.68 14.45
CA PRO A 54 7.41 -15.50 13.92
C PRO A 54 8.40 -14.35 13.74
N CYS A 55 8.29 -13.65 12.62
CA CYS A 55 9.25 -12.59 12.30
C CYS A 55 8.98 -11.35 13.17
N PRO A 56 9.97 -10.87 13.94
CA PRO A 56 9.76 -9.74 14.82
C PRO A 56 9.49 -8.49 13.99
N LYS A 57 8.42 -7.76 14.34
CA LYS A 57 8.17 -6.42 13.79
C LYS A 57 9.37 -5.51 14.06
N PHE A 58 9.63 -4.56 13.16
CA PHE A 58 10.67 -3.56 13.34
C PHE A 58 10.46 -2.77 14.65
N ARG A 59 11.50 -2.69 15.46
CA ARG A 59 11.50 -2.04 16.78
C ARG A 59 12.60 -1.00 16.88
N CYS A 60 12.30 0.06 17.62
CA CYS A 60 13.25 1.11 17.96
C CYS A 60 13.67 0.98 19.43
N SER A 61 14.80 1.60 19.77
CA SER A 61 15.24 1.75 21.16
C SER A 61 14.24 2.56 22.00
N GLY A 62 14.36 2.46 23.33
CA GLY A 62 13.49 3.16 24.27
C GLY A 62 13.40 4.66 23.99
N GLY A 63 12.17 5.20 23.99
CA GLY A 63 11.91 6.61 23.69
C GLY A 63 11.68 6.92 22.20
N TYR A 64 11.92 5.96 21.31
CA TYR A 64 11.69 6.10 19.87
C TYR A 64 10.54 5.23 19.40
N VAL A 65 9.90 5.64 18.31
CA VAL A 65 8.79 4.95 17.66
C VAL A 65 9.13 4.75 16.19
N PRO A 66 8.87 3.56 15.64
CA PRO A 66 9.09 3.31 14.23
C PRO A 66 8.09 4.12 13.37
N VAL A 67 8.64 4.81 12.38
CA VAL A 67 7.89 5.64 11.42
C VAL A 67 8.34 5.32 10.00
N GLN A 68 7.42 5.46 9.04
CA GLN A 68 7.75 5.33 7.63
C GLN A 68 8.69 6.46 7.19
N LYS A 69 9.77 6.13 6.48
CA LYS A 69 10.61 7.14 5.83
C LYS A 69 9.76 7.94 4.85
N SER A 70 9.92 9.27 4.86
CA SER A 70 9.10 10.14 4.01
C SER A 70 9.33 9.95 2.52
N ARG A 71 10.48 9.39 2.13
CA ARG A 71 10.82 9.03 0.75
C ARG A 71 11.05 7.54 0.60
N ALA A 72 10.30 6.72 1.36
CA ALA A 72 10.30 5.28 1.16
C ALA A 72 9.95 5.00 -0.31
N LYS A 73 10.87 4.35 -1.01
CA LYS A 73 10.62 3.80 -2.34
C LYS A 73 10.16 2.38 -2.12
N PHE A 74 8.91 2.08 -2.42
CA PHE A 74 8.45 0.71 -2.47
C PHE A 74 9.07 0.09 -3.71
N VAL A 75 9.94 -0.89 -3.50
CA VAL A 75 10.58 -1.63 -4.60
C VAL A 75 9.93 -2.99 -4.67
N SER A 76 9.35 -3.32 -5.82
CA SER A 76 8.93 -4.68 -6.13
C SER A 76 9.94 -5.34 -7.05
N MET A 77 10.23 -6.60 -6.77
CA MET A 77 10.98 -7.49 -7.66
C MET A 77 10.06 -8.52 -8.34
N GLY A 78 8.75 -8.24 -8.36
CA GLY A 78 7.72 -9.13 -8.89
C GLY A 78 7.57 -10.45 -8.12
N CYS A 79 6.74 -11.35 -8.67
CA CYS A 79 6.44 -12.65 -8.06
C CYS A 79 7.61 -13.64 -8.08
N SER A 80 8.58 -13.49 -8.97
CA SER A 80 9.72 -14.40 -9.10
C SER A 80 10.65 -14.35 -7.87
N SER A 81 10.67 -13.22 -7.16
CA SER A 81 11.50 -13.01 -5.96
C SER A 81 10.87 -13.50 -4.65
N MET A 82 9.60 -13.91 -4.66
CA MET A 82 8.87 -14.35 -3.46
C MET A 82 9.27 -15.77 -3.00
N GLY A 83 9.89 -16.56 -3.88
CA GLY A 83 10.27 -17.96 -3.63
C GLY A 83 11.63 -18.19 -2.99
N GLY A 84 12.28 -17.15 -2.45
CA GLY A 84 13.53 -17.26 -1.69
C GLY A 84 14.62 -18.05 -2.43
N GLY A 85 15.04 -17.62 -3.63
CA GLY A 85 16.19 -18.17 -4.37
C GLY A 85 16.07 -19.61 -4.88
N MET A 86 15.23 -20.46 -4.27
CA MET A 86 15.11 -21.88 -4.58
C MET A 86 14.42 -22.13 -5.93
N MET A 87 13.50 -21.23 -6.33
CA MET A 87 12.80 -21.30 -7.61
C MET A 87 13.67 -20.89 -8.83
N MET A 88 14.88 -20.36 -8.62
CA MET A 88 15.80 -20.08 -9.74
C MET A 88 16.46 -21.36 -10.28
N MET A 89 16.34 -22.50 -9.58
CA MET A 89 16.97 -23.78 -9.94
C MET A 89 15.98 -24.89 -10.34
N ALA A 90 14.70 -24.77 -10.00
CA ALA A 90 13.66 -25.73 -10.39
C ALA A 90 13.01 -25.24 -11.69
N GLY A 91 13.50 -25.75 -12.81
CA GLY A 91 13.25 -25.25 -14.16
C GLY A 91 11.79 -25.07 -14.57
N GLY A 92 11.59 -24.05 -15.41
CA GLY A 92 10.37 -23.70 -16.12
C GLY A 92 10.46 -22.22 -16.47
N GLY A 93 10.72 -21.91 -17.73
CA GLY A 93 10.91 -20.53 -18.21
C GLY A 93 9.76 -19.63 -17.79
N ASP A 94 10.13 -18.53 -17.13
CA ASP A 94 9.31 -17.33 -16.96
C ASP A 94 9.14 -16.72 -18.37
N ASP A 95 8.26 -17.33 -19.18
CA ASP A 95 7.68 -16.64 -20.31
C ASP A 95 6.84 -15.53 -19.68
N GLY A 96 7.35 -14.29 -19.72
CA GLY A 96 6.82 -13.09 -19.07
C GLY A 96 5.40 -12.65 -19.49
N GLY A 97 4.44 -13.58 -19.51
CA GLY A 97 3.03 -13.33 -19.39
C GLY A 97 2.72 -13.17 -17.91
N GLY A 98 2.66 -11.92 -17.46
CA GLY A 98 2.46 -11.56 -16.06
C GLY A 98 1.39 -12.42 -15.39
N GLU A 99 1.74 -13.02 -14.26
CA GLU A 99 0.81 -13.85 -13.50
C GLU A 99 -0.41 -12.96 -13.18
N LYS A 100 -1.63 -13.48 -13.27
CA LYS A 100 -2.86 -12.68 -13.04
C LYS A 100 -2.87 -11.98 -11.67
N TYR A 101 -2.01 -12.42 -10.75
CA TYR A 101 -1.79 -11.90 -9.42
C TYR A 101 -0.48 -11.09 -9.26
N ASP A 102 0.19 -10.65 -10.33
CA ASP A 102 1.42 -9.84 -10.26
C ASP A 102 1.26 -8.61 -9.35
N SER A 103 0.12 -7.93 -9.48
CA SER A 103 -0.21 -6.78 -8.61
C SER A 103 -0.32 -7.16 -7.12
N CYS A 104 -0.60 -8.42 -6.80
CA CYS A 104 -0.58 -8.93 -5.43
C CYS A 104 0.85 -9.11 -4.91
N CYS A 105 1.78 -9.51 -5.77
CA CYS A 105 3.20 -9.61 -5.43
C CYS A 105 3.79 -8.23 -5.16
N ASP A 106 3.47 -7.24 -5.98
CA ASP A 106 3.87 -5.84 -5.76
C ASP A 106 3.34 -5.32 -4.41
N GLN A 107 2.07 -5.59 -4.12
CA GLN A 107 1.46 -5.24 -2.83
C GLN A 107 2.13 -5.97 -1.66
N TRP A 108 2.53 -7.23 -1.83
CA TRP A 108 3.25 -7.99 -0.82
C TRP A 108 4.63 -7.40 -0.53
N HIS A 109 5.42 -7.08 -1.58
CA HIS A 109 6.72 -6.40 -1.43
C HIS A 109 6.57 -5.05 -0.74
N ALA A 110 5.57 -4.28 -1.14
CA ALA A 110 5.29 -2.99 -0.52
C ALA A 110 4.83 -3.13 0.93
N CYS A 111 4.07 -4.19 1.25
CA CYS A 111 3.68 -4.53 2.61
C CYS A 111 4.92 -4.84 3.46
N TYR A 112 5.88 -5.63 2.98
CA TYR A 112 7.14 -5.90 3.69
C TYR A 112 7.97 -4.64 3.97
N GLN A 113 7.77 -3.59 3.18
CA GLN A 113 8.40 -2.27 3.34
C GLN A 113 7.53 -1.29 4.15
N THR A 114 6.40 -1.71 4.70
CA THR A 114 5.51 -0.85 5.49
C THR A 114 5.82 -1.00 6.98
N CYS A 115 6.16 0.10 7.65
CA CYS A 115 6.64 0.04 9.02
C CYS A 115 5.61 -0.45 10.02
N GLY A 116 6.00 -1.47 10.80
CA GLY A 116 5.21 -2.00 11.91
C GLY A 116 4.09 -2.95 11.52
N VAL A 117 4.02 -3.35 10.25
CA VAL A 117 3.27 -4.56 9.86
C VAL A 117 3.96 -5.82 10.41
N SER A 118 3.20 -6.90 10.55
CA SER A 118 3.75 -8.25 10.72
C SER A 118 3.96 -8.90 9.35
N LYS A 119 4.90 -9.86 9.28
CA LYS A 119 5.08 -10.70 8.09
C LYS A 119 3.79 -11.44 7.74
N GLU A 120 3.17 -12.04 8.76
CA GLU A 120 1.96 -12.85 8.64
C GLU A 120 0.82 -12.04 7.99
N LEU A 121 0.65 -10.78 8.39
CA LEU A 121 -0.35 -9.89 7.82
C LEU A 121 -0.11 -9.60 6.33
N CYS A 122 1.16 -9.53 5.91
CA CYS A 122 1.50 -9.34 4.51
C CYS A 122 1.30 -10.63 3.70
N ASP A 123 1.66 -11.78 4.25
CA ASP A 123 1.48 -13.09 3.63
C ASP A 123 -0.01 -13.42 3.46
N ASP A 124 -0.83 -13.15 4.48
CA ASP A 124 -2.29 -13.32 4.43
C ASP A 124 -2.94 -12.38 3.43
N ALA A 125 -2.43 -11.15 3.31
CA ALA A 125 -2.88 -10.19 2.31
C ALA A 125 -2.57 -10.67 0.89
N PHE A 126 -1.39 -11.24 0.67
CA PHE A 126 -1.03 -11.86 -0.60
C PHE A 126 -1.97 -13.03 -0.92
N LYS A 127 -2.14 -13.96 0.01
CA LYS A 127 -3.04 -15.12 -0.14
C LYS A 127 -4.46 -14.70 -0.51
N SER A 128 -4.99 -13.68 0.16
CA SER A 128 -6.33 -13.16 -0.13
C SER A 128 -6.41 -12.49 -1.50
N CYS A 129 -5.38 -11.72 -1.87
CA CYS A 129 -5.32 -11.02 -3.16
C CYS A 129 -5.21 -12.02 -4.33
N SER A 130 -4.29 -12.99 -4.25
CA SER A 130 -4.06 -13.96 -5.31
C SER A 130 -5.26 -14.89 -5.49
N ALA A 131 -5.91 -15.33 -4.41
CA ALA A 131 -7.14 -16.12 -4.48
C ALA A 131 -8.27 -15.40 -5.23
N GLY A 132 -8.41 -14.08 -5.04
CA GLY A 132 -9.37 -13.25 -5.77
C GLY A 132 -9.02 -13.09 -7.25
N MET A 133 -7.73 -12.94 -7.58
CA MET A 133 -7.27 -12.79 -8.97
C MET A 133 -7.29 -14.11 -9.77
N CYS A 134 -7.16 -15.25 -9.10
CA CYS A 134 -7.17 -16.59 -9.69
C CYS A 134 -8.55 -17.26 -9.72
N LEU A 135 -9.65 -16.53 -9.48
CA LEU A 135 -10.99 -17.10 -9.53
C LEU A 135 -11.28 -17.69 -10.92
N GLY A 136 -11.66 -18.98 -10.95
CA GLY A 136 -11.98 -19.71 -12.18
C GLY A 136 -10.77 -20.18 -12.99
N ASP A 137 -9.54 -20.00 -12.51
CA ASP A 137 -8.32 -20.42 -13.20
C ASP A 137 -7.49 -21.35 -12.29
N ASP A 138 -7.57 -22.66 -12.55
CA ASP A 138 -6.91 -23.66 -11.70
C ASP A 138 -5.39 -23.68 -11.85
N GLN A 139 -4.86 -23.22 -12.99
CA GLN A 139 -3.41 -23.09 -13.16
C GLN A 139 -2.90 -21.92 -12.32
N CYS A 140 -3.56 -20.77 -12.42
CA CYS A 140 -3.28 -19.59 -11.58
C CYS A 140 -3.32 -19.93 -10.09
N LYS A 141 -4.35 -20.66 -9.63
CA LYS A 141 -4.46 -21.08 -8.22
C LYS A 141 -3.28 -21.95 -7.79
N LYS A 142 -2.91 -22.95 -8.58
CA LYS A 142 -1.76 -23.84 -8.26
C LYS A 142 -0.47 -23.05 -8.16
N ASP A 143 -0.25 -22.11 -9.09
CA ASP A 143 0.94 -21.28 -9.10
C ASP A 143 0.96 -20.35 -7.87
N ALA A 144 -0.16 -19.69 -7.56
CA ALA A 144 -0.31 -18.87 -6.36
C ALA A 144 -0.12 -19.67 -5.06
N ASP A 145 -0.70 -20.88 -4.96
CA ASP A 145 -0.56 -21.78 -3.82
C ASP A 145 0.89 -22.23 -3.63
N LEU A 146 1.61 -22.50 -4.73
CA LEU A 146 3.03 -22.79 -4.68
C LEU A 146 3.81 -21.59 -4.11
N LYS A 147 3.51 -20.36 -4.53
CA LYS A 147 4.13 -19.15 -3.94
C LYS A 147 3.80 -19.02 -2.45
N ILE A 148 2.54 -19.20 -2.05
CA ILE A 148 2.11 -19.16 -0.64
C ILE A 148 2.88 -20.20 0.19
N MET A 149 3.04 -21.41 -0.33
CA MET A 149 3.86 -22.45 0.31
C MET A 149 5.31 -21.97 0.48
N MET A 150 5.90 -21.38 -0.55
CA MET A 150 7.28 -20.85 -0.48
C MET A 150 7.44 -19.70 0.52
N LEU A 151 6.43 -18.86 0.70
CA LEU A 151 6.42 -17.81 1.73
C LEU A 151 6.49 -18.40 3.15
N GLY A 152 5.92 -19.58 3.36
CA GLY A 152 6.01 -20.33 4.61
C GLY A 152 7.42 -20.83 4.92
N PHE A 153 8.19 -21.18 3.88
CA PHE A 153 9.60 -21.55 4.00
C PHE A 153 10.55 -20.36 4.04
N GLY A 154 10.10 -19.20 3.56
CA GLY A 154 10.86 -17.95 3.58
C GLY A 154 11.10 -17.45 5.01
N GLY A 155 12.36 -17.39 5.42
CA GLY A 155 12.76 -16.76 6.68
C GLY A 155 12.52 -15.25 6.71
N CYS A 156 12.91 -14.61 7.81
CA CYS A 156 12.64 -13.18 8.03
C CYS A 156 13.53 -12.23 7.20
N GLN A 157 14.55 -12.73 6.50
CA GLN A 157 15.57 -11.89 5.87
C GLN A 157 15.01 -10.83 4.90
N LEU A 158 14.07 -11.21 4.03
CA LEU A 158 13.45 -10.27 3.08
C LEU A 158 12.54 -9.27 3.79
N PHE A 159 11.77 -9.74 4.77
CA PHE A 159 10.91 -8.91 5.60
C PHE A 159 11.73 -7.88 6.37
N ASP A 160 12.76 -8.32 7.08
CA ASP A 160 13.66 -7.48 7.86
C ASP A 160 14.33 -6.44 6.97
N LYS A 161 14.91 -6.87 5.83
CA LYS A 161 15.52 -5.95 4.86
C LYS A 161 14.52 -4.90 4.36
N GLY A 162 13.29 -5.30 4.06
CA GLY A 162 12.20 -4.40 3.68
C GLY A 162 11.94 -3.36 4.77
N GLN A 163 11.75 -3.81 6.01
CA GLN A 163 11.53 -2.93 7.15
C GLN A 163 12.71 -1.97 7.40
N TYR A 164 13.96 -2.45 7.47
CA TYR A 164 15.14 -1.60 7.71
C TYR A 164 15.35 -0.58 6.59
N SER A 165 15.02 -0.94 5.35
CA SER A 165 15.15 -0.02 4.21
C SER A 165 14.12 1.10 4.25
N ALA A 166 12.91 0.83 4.74
CA ALA A 166 11.77 1.73 4.64
C ALA A 166 11.40 2.44 5.97
N CYS A 167 11.91 1.94 7.10
CA CYS A 167 11.60 2.45 8.43
C CYS A 167 12.73 3.26 9.05
N ASP A 168 12.32 4.24 9.85
CA ASP A 168 13.18 5.09 10.65
C ASP A 168 12.65 5.18 12.09
N CYS A 169 13.52 5.52 13.03
CA CYS A 169 13.17 5.66 14.44
C CYS A 169 13.06 7.14 14.79
N SER A 170 11.86 7.58 15.17
CA SER A 170 11.59 8.97 15.53
C SER A 170 11.34 9.11 17.03
N PRO A 171 11.82 10.19 17.68
CA PRO A 171 11.37 10.59 19.01
C PRO A 171 9.85 10.69 19.08
N LYS A 172 9.24 10.29 20.20
CA LYS A 172 7.78 10.25 20.41
C LYS A 172 7.09 11.58 20.10
N ASP A 173 7.70 12.69 20.49
CA ASP A 173 7.23 14.07 20.25
C ASP A 173 7.21 14.46 18.76
N LYS A 174 7.99 13.78 17.92
CA LYS A 174 8.10 14.07 16.48
C LYS A 174 7.36 13.08 15.57
N VAL A 175 6.71 12.07 16.15
CA VAL A 175 6.07 10.98 15.39
C VAL A 175 4.96 11.51 14.48
N GLU A 176 4.10 12.40 14.97
CA GLU A 176 3.00 12.96 14.18
C GLU A 176 3.52 13.73 12.97
N GLU A 177 4.52 14.60 13.18
CA GLU A 177 5.16 15.38 12.12
C GLU A 177 5.79 14.47 11.06
N LYS A 178 6.51 13.42 11.48
CA LYS A 178 7.13 12.44 10.56
C LYS A 178 6.11 11.67 9.76
N ARG A 179 5.02 11.20 10.39
CA ARG A 179 3.93 10.49 9.69
C ARG A 179 3.23 11.40 8.69
N SER A 180 2.93 12.65 9.08
CA SER A 180 2.35 13.66 8.19
C SER A 180 3.26 13.93 6.99
N THR A 181 4.57 14.10 7.23
CA THR A 181 5.56 14.29 6.17
C THR A 181 5.62 13.11 5.21
N ALA A 182 5.56 11.88 5.71
CA ALA A 182 5.56 10.68 4.87
C ALA A 182 4.30 10.56 4.01
N LEU A 183 3.12 10.78 4.60
CA LEU A 183 1.87 10.79 3.84
C LEU A 183 1.85 11.92 2.80
N ARG A 184 2.33 13.11 3.17
CA ARG A 184 2.40 14.25 2.26
C ARG A 184 3.30 13.97 1.07
N ALA A 185 4.45 13.35 1.30
CA ALA A 185 5.37 12.96 0.23
C ALA A 185 4.76 11.92 -0.70
N PHE A 186 4.03 10.94 -0.15
CA PHE A 186 3.26 9.98 -0.94
C PHE A 186 2.21 10.68 -1.81
N TYR A 187 1.35 11.50 -1.21
CA TYR A 187 0.31 12.23 -1.94
C TYR A 187 0.89 13.17 -3.00
N LYS A 188 1.98 13.88 -2.70
CA LYS A 188 2.64 14.76 -3.67
C LYS A 188 3.04 14.01 -4.94
N LYS A 189 3.42 12.73 -4.84
CA LYS A 189 3.87 11.93 -5.98
C LYS A 189 2.72 11.23 -6.71
N TYR A 190 1.73 10.70 -5.98
CA TYR A 190 0.73 9.79 -6.57
C TYR A 190 -0.71 10.32 -6.56
N ALA A 191 -1.01 11.36 -5.78
CA ALA A 191 -2.33 11.97 -5.68
C ALA A 191 -2.25 13.42 -5.17
N PRO A 192 -1.70 14.35 -5.98
CA PRO A 192 -1.42 15.72 -5.54
C PRO A 192 -2.67 16.46 -5.07
N ASP A 193 -3.83 16.18 -5.66
CA ASP A 193 -5.13 16.77 -5.30
C ASP A 193 -5.61 16.38 -3.89
N SER A 194 -4.99 15.40 -3.25
CA SER A 194 -5.35 14.92 -1.90
C SER A 194 -4.27 15.22 -0.85
N ILE A 195 -3.30 16.09 -1.15
CA ILE A 195 -2.19 16.41 -0.25
C ILE A 195 -2.65 16.95 1.11
N ASP A 196 -3.75 17.71 1.14
CA ASP A 196 -4.30 18.30 2.38
C ASP A 196 -4.89 17.26 3.33
N LYS A 197 -5.18 16.05 2.83
CA LYS A 197 -5.66 14.92 3.67
C LYS A 197 -4.54 14.31 4.51
N ALA A 198 -3.27 14.56 4.18
CA ALA A 198 -2.12 13.93 4.85
C ALA A 198 -2.10 14.21 6.36
N ALA A 199 -2.33 15.46 6.77
CA ALA A 199 -2.31 15.84 8.19
C ALA A 199 -3.47 15.18 8.97
N GLY A 200 -4.68 15.18 8.39
CA GLY A 200 -5.85 14.54 9.01
C GLY A 200 -5.68 13.02 9.14
N LEU A 201 -5.06 12.36 8.15
CA LEU A 201 -4.76 10.94 8.20
C LEU A 201 -3.65 10.61 9.20
N ALA A 202 -2.60 11.43 9.29
CA ALA A 202 -1.53 11.26 10.27
C ALA A 202 -2.06 11.32 11.71
N LYS A 203 -2.98 12.25 12.00
CA LYS A 203 -3.63 12.35 13.32
C LYS A 203 -4.49 11.14 13.66
N LYS A 204 -5.23 10.61 12.68
CA LYS A 204 -6.03 9.38 12.86
C LYS A 204 -5.15 8.14 13.00
N ALA A 205 -3.96 8.15 12.39
CA ALA A 205 -2.94 7.12 12.48
C ALA A 205 -1.97 7.40 13.64
N ASP A 206 -2.49 7.48 14.86
CA ASP A 206 -1.76 7.74 16.11
C ASP A 206 -0.85 6.58 16.56
N THR A 207 -1.08 5.35 16.08
CA THR A 207 -0.19 4.20 16.30
C THR A 207 0.51 3.75 15.02
N THR A 208 1.63 3.02 15.17
CA THR A 208 2.34 2.46 14.02
C THR A 208 1.47 1.45 13.26
N ALA A 209 0.64 0.67 13.96
CA ALA A 209 -0.31 -0.24 13.34
C ALA A 209 -1.37 0.50 12.49
N LYS A 210 -1.95 1.59 13.02
CA LYS A 210 -2.90 2.41 12.23
C LYS A 210 -2.23 3.07 11.03
N MET A 211 -0.99 3.54 11.19
CA MET A 211 -0.20 4.11 10.09
C MET A 211 0.07 3.07 8.99
N ALA A 212 0.45 1.86 9.37
CA ALA A 212 0.61 0.75 8.44
C ALA A 212 -0.70 0.44 7.68
N GLY A 213 -1.84 0.42 8.39
CA GLY A 213 -3.16 0.27 7.77
C GLY A 213 -3.49 1.38 6.76
N VAL A 214 -3.13 2.64 7.05
CA VAL A 214 -3.29 3.75 6.10
C VAL A 214 -2.41 3.56 4.88
N ILE A 215 -1.11 3.26 5.06
CA ILE A 215 -0.17 3.06 3.95
C ILE A 215 -0.62 1.90 3.06
N ARG A 216 -1.03 0.76 3.63
CA ARG A 216 -1.54 -0.38 2.85
C ARG A 216 -2.76 -0.01 2.02
N LYS A 217 -3.71 0.75 2.56
CA LYS A 217 -4.87 1.25 1.81
C LYS A 217 -4.45 2.19 0.68
N LEU A 218 -3.42 3.01 0.89
CA LEU A 218 -2.88 3.86 -0.16
C LEU A 218 -2.22 3.04 -1.26
N LEU A 219 -1.41 2.05 -0.92
CA LEU A 219 -0.77 1.16 -1.90
C LEU A 219 -1.80 0.37 -2.72
N ALA A 220 -2.87 -0.13 -2.07
CA ALA A 220 -3.97 -0.79 -2.78
C ALA A 220 -4.72 0.16 -3.74
N LYS A 221 -4.83 1.44 -3.38
CA LYS A 221 -5.49 2.47 -4.21
C LYS A 221 -4.59 2.99 -5.33
N TYR A 222 -3.28 3.03 -5.10
CA TYR A 222 -2.26 3.56 -5.99
C TYR A 222 -1.19 2.49 -6.24
N PRO A 223 -1.49 1.46 -7.06
CA PRO A 223 -0.59 0.32 -7.25
C PRO A 223 0.73 0.67 -7.97
N SER A 224 0.84 1.85 -8.57
CA SER A 224 2.08 2.35 -9.19
C SER A 224 3.04 3.04 -8.21
N ALA A 225 2.79 2.93 -6.90
CA ALA A 225 3.48 3.68 -5.85
C ALA A 225 4.82 3.08 -5.38
#